data_AF-A0A7C6FH69-F1
#
_entry.id   AF-A0A7C6FH69-F1
#
_cell.length_a   1.000
_cell.length_b   1.000
_cell.length_c   1.000
_cell.angle_alpha   90.00
_cell.angle_beta   90.00
_cell.angle_gamma   90.00
#
_symmetry.space_group_name_H-M   'P 1'
#
loop_
_entity.id
_entity.type
_entity.pdbx_description
1 polymer ?
#
loop_
_entity_poly.entity_id
_entity_poly.type
_entity_poly.pdbx_seq_one_letter_code
_entity_poly.pdbx_strand_id
1 'polypeptide(L)'
;LPPVLLASVRYCRKENSDEYHLFQKLSNEVPETGSGWFKNIDEVFADYPVLKDDELYNTAIENTVHISDLCNCRIPKPGRTLPLPKLGSGQKSAVSWFRMLVDQGLAARYETVTQEIQIRAEYETDLLEKDGRIPELLIVSDYVSWARAQGILLGPGRGAVPCSVLMYALGITEIDPIENGLFSESAFPSEGKSFTVFIDVSQNRYDELIGYIRTKWGNENTVYQITYSTVGALSGAKSQTYKFCKEIGIPTEELFLYEQKNNKRFMDENICDFLKKLEKTNPRLTEHRSILQEVNSVRVPDRDRILTKGIVISALPLLEQIPLTRTSASFDMVSQFDCFSLKGTGPVRFDIFGLECLSDLQVIQDKIRNRGELFSRFSVYDIKNDDQATYALLGEGRTDGVFELERKEDQSYLRKLLPQNLEELTMLKTLLGINQKKYLEELIARKTKTIPSIGPDKTLADILAGTYGMIIYHEQVIEILHRMTGCDFLTAERVRRDLGKKKAERIEELTIWFREEAVKNGYAETIIEKVFESLMQVIVHTFLKAHFLSYTLLSYRMAYLKVHFPEEFDSKRVN
;
A
#
# COMPACT_ATOMS: atom_id res chain seq x y z
N LEU A 1 -27.94 16.30 -42.42
CA LEU A 1 -27.39 15.15 -41.67
C LEU A 1 -28.56 14.37 -41.12
N PRO A 2 -28.50 13.01 -41.05
CA PRO A 2 -29.54 12.23 -40.41
C PRO A 2 -29.75 12.70 -38.96
N PRO A 3 -31.00 12.93 -38.50
CA PRO A 3 -31.25 13.33 -37.13
C PRO A 3 -30.95 12.17 -36.18
N VAL A 4 -30.46 12.47 -34.98
CA VAL A 4 -30.20 11.49 -33.91
C VAL A 4 -30.80 12.03 -32.63
N LEU A 5 -31.56 11.20 -31.93
CA LEU A 5 -32.16 11.58 -30.66
C LEU A 5 -31.19 11.28 -29.51
N LEU A 6 -30.79 12.30 -28.76
CA LEU A 6 -29.89 12.20 -27.62
C LEU A 6 -30.51 12.88 -26.40
N ALA A 7 -30.24 12.32 -25.21
CA ALA A 7 -30.53 12.96 -23.94
C ALA A 7 -29.21 13.36 -23.25
N SER A 8 -29.13 14.58 -22.75
CA SER A 8 -27.98 15.04 -21.95
C SER A 8 -28.06 14.47 -20.53
N VAL A 9 -27.66 13.21 -20.37
CA VAL A 9 -27.66 12.52 -19.07
C VAL A 9 -26.46 12.97 -18.23
N ARG A 10 -26.71 13.31 -16.97
CA ARG A 10 -25.70 13.69 -15.97
C ARG A 10 -25.84 12.95 -14.65
N TYR A 11 -27.00 12.39 -14.36
CA TYR A 11 -27.30 11.60 -13.17
C TYR A 11 -28.30 10.48 -13.48
N CYS A 12 -28.45 9.49 -12.60
CA CYS A 12 -29.15 8.26 -12.94
C CYS A 12 -30.68 8.44 -13.01
N ARG A 13 -31.29 9.07 -12.01
CA ARG A 13 -32.75 9.22 -11.89
C ARG A 13 -33.16 10.64 -11.57
N LYS A 14 -34.39 11.03 -11.91
CA LYS A 14 -34.90 12.39 -11.69
C LYS A 14 -34.70 12.89 -10.25
N GLU A 15 -34.82 12.00 -9.28
CA GLU A 15 -34.68 12.29 -7.86
C GLU A 15 -33.25 12.68 -7.46
N ASN A 16 -32.23 12.30 -8.23
CA ASN A 16 -30.83 12.65 -7.97
C ASN A 16 -30.46 14.08 -8.42
N SER A 17 -31.43 14.90 -8.87
CA SER A 17 -31.16 16.27 -9.37
C SER A 17 -30.55 17.16 -8.29
N ASP A 18 -31.07 17.10 -7.05
CA ASP A 18 -30.57 17.92 -5.95
C ASP A 18 -29.15 17.51 -5.53
N GLU A 19 -28.86 16.20 -5.58
CA GLU A 19 -27.53 15.62 -5.34
C GLU A 19 -26.51 16.11 -6.37
N TYR A 20 -26.89 16.07 -7.65
CA TYR A 20 -26.05 16.55 -8.74
C TYR A 20 -25.75 18.06 -8.63
N HIS A 21 -26.76 18.89 -8.35
CA HIS A 21 -26.55 20.34 -8.17
C HIS A 21 -25.67 20.66 -6.96
N LEU A 22 -25.82 19.91 -5.87
CA LEU A 22 -24.95 20.06 -4.72
C LEU A 22 -23.52 19.64 -5.04
N PHE A 23 -23.33 18.53 -5.77
CA PHE A 23 -22.02 18.12 -6.27
C PHE A 23 -21.34 19.20 -7.12
N GLN A 24 -22.07 19.83 -8.07
CA GLN A 24 -21.54 20.93 -8.89
C GLN A 24 -21.06 22.10 -8.03
N LYS A 25 -21.85 22.52 -7.04
CA LYS A 25 -21.47 23.59 -6.12
C LYS A 25 -20.25 23.25 -5.27
N LEU A 26 -20.09 21.98 -4.89
CA LEU A 26 -18.97 21.53 -4.07
C LEU A 26 -17.67 21.35 -4.86
N SER A 27 -17.77 20.92 -6.12
CA SER A 27 -16.63 20.64 -7.01
C SER A 27 -16.02 21.89 -7.67
N ASN A 28 -16.64 23.07 -7.50
CA ASN A 28 -16.27 24.31 -8.21
C ASN A 28 -16.31 24.16 -9.75
N GLU A 29 -16.95 23.13 -10.29
CA GLU A 29 -17.13 22.99 -11.73
C GLU A 29 -18.23 23.95 -12.20
N VAL A 30 -17.95 24.72 -13.27
CA VAL A 30 -18.93 25.61 -13.89
C VAL A 30 -20.07 24.74 -14.43
N PRO A 31 -21.34 25.08 -14.21
CA PRO A 31 -22.44 24.32 -14.76
C PRO A 31 -22.33 24.32 -16.30
N GLU A 32 -22.01 23.17 -16.88
CA GLU A 32 -22.43 22.90 -18.25
C GLU A 32 -23.95 22.92 -18.27
N THR A 33 -24.53 23.70 -19.17
CA THR A 33 -25.98 23.83 -19.32
C THR A 33 -26.60 22.46 -19.64
N GLY A 34 -27.22 21.81 -18.66
CA GLY A 34 -27.91 20.53 -18.80
C GLY A 34 -28.34 19.93 -17.45
N SER A 35 -29.53 19.32 -17.40
CA SER A 35 -30.16 18.82 -16.17
C SER A 35 -30.80 17.42 -16.34
N GLY A 36 -30.33 16.59 -17.27
CA GLY A 36 -31.01 15.33 -17.60
C GLY A 36 -30.62 14.13 -16.73
N TRP A 37 -31.63 13.36 -16.31
CA TRP A 37 -31.45 11.98 -15.84
C TRP A 37 -31.53 10.98 -16.99
N PHE A 38 -31.34 9.69 -16.71
CA PHE A 38 -31.58 8.62 -17.67
C PHE A 38 -33.09 8.46 -17.92
N LYS A 39 -33.60 9.20 -18.91
CA LYS A 39 -35.01 9.29 -19.29
C LYS A 39 -35.49 8.06 -20.07
N ASN A 40 -36.77 7.72 -19.90
CA ASN A 40 -37.45 6.84 -20.86
C ASN A 40 -37.79 7.59 -22.16
N ILE A 41 -38.23 6.86 -23.19
CA ILE A 41 -38.45 7.43 -24.52
C ILE A 41 -39.54 8.52 -24.55
N ASP A 42 -40.59 8.37 -23.75
CA ASP A 42 -41.68 9.35 -23.63
C ASP A 42 -41.22 10.64 -22.95
N GLU A 43 -40.35 10.51 -21.94
CA GLU A 43 -39.73 11.66 -21.25
C GLU A 43 -38.76 12.41 -22.16
N VAL A 44 -38.03 11.71 -23.03
CA VAL A 44 -37.18 12.35 -24.05
C VAL A 44 -38.06 13.04 -25.10
N PHE A 45 -39.17 12.44 -25.52
CA PHE A 45 -40.13 13.07 -26.43
C PHE A 45 -40.66 14.41 -25.87
N ALA A 46 -41.01 14.44 -24.58
CA ALA A 46 -41.51 15.64 -23.94
C ALA A 46 -40.53 16.82 -23.94
N ASP A 47 -39.21 16.57 -24.04
CA ASP A 47 -38.19 17.63 -24.14
C ASP A 47 -38.14 18.32 -25.51
N TYR A 48 -38.72 17.70 -26.54
CA TYR A 48 -38.67 18.18 -27.92
C TYR A 48 -40.08 18.45 -28.50
N PRO A 49 -40.89 19.35 -27.90
CA PRO A 49 -42.29 19.59 -28.31
C PRO A 49 -42.44 20.21 -29.71
N VAL A 50 -41.32 20.64 -30.32
CA VAL A 50 -41.25 21.18 -31.70
C VAL A 50 -41.16 20.06 -32.74
N LEU A 51 -40.74 18.86 -32.35
CA LEU A 51 -40.79 17.65 -33.18
C LEU A 51 -42.22 17.08 -33.16
N LYS A 52 -43.17 17.82 -33.75
CA LYS A 52 -44.58 17.38 -33.96
C LYS A 52 -44.76 16.49 -35.20
N ASP A 53 -43.66 16.23 -35.90
CA ASP A 53 -43.60 15.37 -37.06
C ASP A 53 -43.17 13.98 -36.61
N ASP A 54 -44.13 13.05 -36.56
CA ASP A 54 -43.90 11.65 -36.18
C ASP A 54 -42.84 10.99 -37.06
N GLU A 55 -42.70 11.41 -38.33
CA GLU A 55 -41.73 10.82 -39.27
C GLU A 55 -40.29 11.21 -38.90
N LEU A 56 -40.05 12.50 -38.64
CA LEU A 56 -38.73 13.00 -38.24
C LEU A 56 -38.29 12.42 -36.89
N TYR A 57 -39.21 12.26 -35.95
CA TYR A 57 -38.96 11.70 -34.63
C TYR A 57 -38.64 10.20 -34.69
N ASN A 58 -39.47 9.41 -35.39
CA ASN A 58 -39.22 7.98 -35.60
C ASN A 58 -37.88 7.75 -36.31
N THR A 59 -37.59 8.56 -37.33
CA THR A 59 -36.30 8.53 -38.03
C THR A 59 -35.13 8.81 -37.07
N ALA A 60 -35.28 9.75 -36.13
CA ALA A 60 -34.22 10.07 -35.17
C ALA A 60 -33.97 8.94 -34.15
N ILE A 61 -35.02 8.23 -33.70
CA ILE A 61 -34.89 7.05 -32.85
C ILE A 61 -34.24 5.89 -33.59
N GLU A 62 -34.72 5.60 -34.81
CA GLU A 62 -34.17 4.55 -35.67
C GLU A 62 -32.68 4.78 -35.91
N ASN A 63 -32.27 6.02 -36.16
CA ASN A 63 -30.85 6.37 -36.29
C ASN A 63 -30.07 6.18 -34.98
N THR A 64 -30.63 6.50 -33.80
CA THR A 64 -29.97 6.25 -32.51
C THR A 64 -29.74 4.75 -32.29
N VAL A 65 -30.76 3.91 -32.54
CA VAL A 65 -30.65 2.45 -32.45
C VAL A 65 -29.65 1.92 -33.48
N HIS A 66 -29.73 2.40 -34.72
CA HIS A 66 -28.82 2.02 -35.79
C HIS A 66 -27.36 2.34 -35.45
N ILE A 67 -27.07 3.54 -34.91
CA ILE A 67 -25.73 3.90 -34.44
C ILE A 67 -25.28 2.95 -33.33
N SER A 68 -26.15 2.66 -32.36
CA SER A 68 -25.85 1.71 -31.28
C SER A 68 -25.50 0.32 -31.83
N ASP A 69 -26.26 -0.18 -32.80
CA ASP A 69 -26.03 -1.49 -33.43
C ASP A 69 -24.71 -1.53 -34.22
N LEU A 70 -24.30 -0.40 -34.80
CA LEU A 70 -22.99 -0.27 -35.46
C LEU A 70 -21.82 -0.22 -34.47
N CYS A 71 -22.03 0.27 -33.25
CA CYS A 71 -21.01 0.46 -32.23
C CYS A 71 -20.57 -0.86 -31.56
N ASN A 72 -19.68 -1.60 -32.23
CA ASN A 72 -19.11 -2.85 -31.72
C ASN A 72 -17.66 -2.67 -31.22
N CYS A 73 -17.48 -2.00 -30.08
CA CYS A 73 -16.16 -1.82 -29.47
C CYS A 73 -15.79 -2.99 -28.55
N ARG A 74 -14.70 -3.69 -28.86
CA ARG A 74 -14.08 -4.67 -27.96
C ARG A 74 -12.81 -4.07 -27.38
N ILE A 75 -12.80 -3.83 -26.07
CA ILE A 75 -11.58 -3.41 -25.37
C ILE A 75 -10.66 -4.64 -25.28
N PRO A 76 -9.51 -4.67 -25.98
CA PRO A 76 -8.61 -5.80 -25.91
C PRO A 76 -8.04 -5.91 -24.49
N LYS A 77 -7.84 -7.15 -24.03
CA LYS A 77 -7.12 -7.44 -22.79
C LYS A 77 -5.81 -8.14 -23.11
N PRO A 78 -4.81 -7.41 -23.62
CA PRO A 78 -3.52 -8.03 -23.92
C PRO A 78 -2.89 -8.54 -22.63
N GLY A 79 -1.99 -9.54 -22.77
CA GLY A 79 -1.05 -9.87 -21.71
C GLY A 79 -0.12 -8.69 -21.42
N ARG A 80 0.77 -8.84 -20.43
CA ARG A 80 1.73 -7.79 -20.05
C ARG A 80 2.58 -7.37 -21.26
N THR A 81 2.62 -6.08 -21.57
CA THR A 81 3.39 -5.51 -22.69
C THR A 81 4.66 -4.83 -22.17
N LEU A 82 5.53 -5.55 -21.47
CA LEU A 82 6.78 -4.99 -20.95
C LEU A 82 7.89 -4.95 -22.01
N PRO A 83 8.73 -3.90 -22.04
CA PRO A 83 9.93 -3.92 -22.87
C PRO A 83 10.85 -5.05 -22.38
N LEU A 84 11.42 -5.80 -23.33
CA LEU A 84 12.43 -6.79 -22.96
C LEU A 84 13.74 -6.05 -22.63
N PRO A 85 14.33 -6.30 -21.45
CA PRO A 85 15.63 -5.75 -21.12
C PRO A 85 16.67 -6.21 -22.15
N LYS A 86 17.61 -5.33 -22.49
CA LYS A 86 18.78 -5.74 -23.27
C LYS A 86 19.53 -6.80 -22.47
N LEU A 87 19.57 -8.03 -22.99
CA LEU A 87 20.26 -9.13 -22.34
C LEU A 87 21.75 -8.78 -22.21
N GLY A 88 22.34 -9.14 -21.08
CA GLY A 88 23.78 -9.01 -20.92
C GLY A 88 24.55 -9.92 -21.86
N SER A 89 25.84 -9.60 -22.04
CA SER A 89 26.72 -10.36 -22.94
C SER A 89 26.72 -11.86 -22.61
N GLY A 90 26.58 -12.70 -23.63
CA GLY A 90 26.60 -14.16 -23.50
C GLY A 90 25.29 -14.81 -23.03
N GLN A 91 24.24 -14.03 -22.75
CA GLN A 91 22.96 -14.59 -22.30
C GLN A 91 22.05 -15.01 -23.43
N LYS A 92 21.35 -16.13 -23.21
CA LYS A 92 20.43 -16.73 -24.18
C LYS A 92 18.97 -16.35 -23.94
N SER A 93 18.62 -15.94 -22.71
CA SER A 93 17.24 -15.63 -22.33
C SER A 93 17.17 -14.65 -21.16
N ALA A 94 16.00 -14.05 -20.93
CA ALA A 94 15.74 -13.23 -19.75
C ALA A 94 15.86 -14.03 -18.45
N VAL A 95 15.43 -15.30 -18.44
CA VAL A 95 15.52 -16.19 -17.28
C VAL A 95 16.97 -16.52 -16.94
N SER A 96 17.80 -16.87 -17.93
CA SER A 96 19.22 -17.16 -17.68
C SER A 96 19.97 -15.92 -17.17
N TRP A 97 19.63 -14.74 -17.69
CA TRP A 97 20.18 -13.48 -17.18
C TRP A 97 19.72 -13.19 -15.75
N PHE A 98 18.44 -13.39 -15.45
CA PHE A 98 17.89 -13.21 -14.11
C PHE A 98 18.55 -14.13 -13.09
N ARG A 99 18.68 -15.44 -13.39
CA ARG A 99 19.38 -16.40 -12.51
C ARG A 99 20.82 -15.96 -12.25
N MET A 100 21.55 -15.54 -13.28
CA MET A 100 22.91 -15.04 -13.12
C MET A 100 23.00 -13.81 -12.20
N LEU A 101 22.06 -12.85 -12.32
CA LEU A 101 22.01 -11.68 -11.43
C LEU A 101 21.69 -12.07 -9.98
N VAL A 102 20.78 -13.04 -9.79
CA VAL A 102 20.45 -13.58 -8.47
C VAL A 102 21.67 -14.26 -7.86
N ASP A 103 22.37 -15.12 -8.59
CA ASP A 103 23.57 -15.82 -8.10
C ASP A 103 24.67 -14.84 -7.69
N GLN A 104 24.90 -13.79 -8.49
CA GLN A 104 25.84 -12.72 -8.17
C GLN A 104 25.40 -11.94 -6.90
N GLY A 105 24.11 -11.64 -6.79
CA GLY A 105 23.53 -10.97 -5.64
C GLY A 105 23.65 -11.79 -4.34
N LEU A 106 23.36 -13.09 -4.42
CA LEU A 106 23.51 -14.02 -3.29
C LEU A 106 24.97 -14.09 -2.83
N ALA A 107 25.91 -14.23 -3.76
CA ALA A 107 27.34 -14.26 -3.44
C ALA A 107 27.85 -12.93 -2.86
N ALA A 108 27.20 -11.80 -3.18
CA ALA A 108 27.55 -10.49 -2.63
C ALA A 108 26.93 -10.23 -1.24
N ARG A 109 25.78 -10.84 -0.94
CA ARG A 109 25.02 -10.62 0.30
C ARG A 109 25.34 -11.64 1.40
N TYR A 110 25.65 -12.87 1.03
CA TYR A 110 25.97 -13.95 1.96
C TYR A 110 27.45 -14.29 1.93
N GLU A 111 28.08 -14.40 3.10
CA GLU A 111 29.44 -14.95 3.21
C GLU A 111 29.50 -16.41 2.72
N THR A 112 28.44 -17.17 2.98
CA THR A 112 28.28 -18.54 2.47
C THR A 112 26.84 -18.75 2.02
N VAL A 113 26.65 -19.06 0.75
CA VAL A 113 25.35 -19.45 0.20
C VAL A 113 25.07 -20.90 0.63
N THR A 114 24.20 -21.08 1.61
CA THR A 114 23.80 -22.40 2.11
C THR A 114 22.86 -23.11 1.13
N GLN A 115 22.68 -24.41 1.31
CA GLN A 115 21.73 -25.18 0.51
C GLN A 115 20.29 -24.67 0.69
N GLU A 116 19.93 -24.21 1.88
CA GLU A 116 18.61 -23.60 2.16
C GLU A 116 18.38 -22.35 1.31
N ILE A 117 19.36 -21.44 1.26
CA ILE A 117 19.30 -20.22 0.45
C ILE A 117 19.16 -20.56 -1.04
N GLN A 118 19.96 -21.51 -1.53
CA GLN A 118 19.93 -21.93 -2.93
C GLN A 118 18.58 -22.53 -3.32
N ILE A 119 18.05 -23.46 -2.51
CA ILE A 119 16.73 -24.08 -2.74
C ILE A 119 15.64 -23.01 -2.74
N ARG A 120 15.70 -22.04 -1.81
CA ARG A 120 14.71 -20.97 -1.74
C ARG A 120 14.76 -20.06 -2.97
N ALA A 121 15.96 -19.69 -3.43
CA ALA A 121 16.14 -18.86 -4.62
C ALA A 121 15.65 -19.56 -5.90
N GLU A 122 15.92 -20.86 -6.04
CA GLU A 122 15.44 -21.67 -7.18
C GLU A 122 13.91 -21.76 -7.18
N TYR A 123 13.31 -22.10 -6.04
CA TYR A 123 11.86 -22.17 -5.88
C TYR A 123 11.18 -20.84 -6.24
N GLU A 124 11.66 -19.72 -5.69
CA GLU A 124 11.10 -18.40 -5.99
C GLU A 124 11.28 -18.02 -7.46
N THR A 125 12.41 -18.38 -8.08
CA THR A 125 12.67 -18.09 -9.49
C THR A 125 11.69 -18.84 -10.38
N ASP A 126 11.46 -20.12 -10.10
CA ASP A 126 10.55 -20.96 -10.87
C ASP A 126 9.09 -20.48 -10.75
N LEU A 127 8.68 -19.97 -9.58
CA LEU A 127 7.38 -19.32 -9.40
C LEU A 127 7.23 -18.08 -10.30
N LEU A 128 8.25 -17.22 -10.34
CA LEU A 128 8.25 -15.99 -11.15
C LEU A 128 8.34 -16.29 -12.65
N GLU A 129 9.09 -17.32 -13.04
CA GLU A 129 9.18 -17.80 -14.43
C GLU A 129 7.80 -18.29 -14.89
N LYS A 130 7.12 -19.11 -14.08
CA LYS A 130 5.78 -19.61 -14.37
C LYS A 130 4.72 -18.51 -14.47
N ASP A 131 4.80 -17.45 -13.65
CA ASP A 131 3.90 -16.29 -13.74
C ASP A 131 4.31 -15.27 -14.83
N GLY A 132 5.44 -15.48 -15.53
CA GLY A 132 5.93 -14.58 -16.56
C GLY A 132 6.34 -13.20 -16.02
N ARG A 133 6.88 -13.15 -14.79
CA ARG A 133 7.25 -11.91 -14.08
C ARG A 133 8.72 -11.52 -14.20
N ILE A 134 9.56 -12.42 -14.74
CA ILE A 134 11.00 -12.19 -14.88
C ILE A 134 11.32 -10.86 -15.60
N PRO A 135 10.67 -10.47 -16.71
CA PRO A 135 10.95 -9.19 -17.36
C PRO A 135 10.68 -7.97 -16.45
N GLU A 136 9.62 -8.03 -15.63
CA GLU A 136 9.30 -6.97 -14.68
C GLU A 136 10.42 -6.81 -13.65
N LEU A 137 10.90 -7.93 -13.09
CA LEU A 137 11.92 -7.94 -12.06
C LEU A 137 13.30 -7.53 -12.59
N LEU A 138 13.59 -7.80 -13.86
CA LEU A 138 14.79 -7.29 -14.52
C LEU A 138 14.74 -5.77 -14.69
N ILE A 139 13.57 -5.19 -14.99
CA ILE A 139 13.39 -3.73 -15.03
C ILE A 139 13.60 -3.15 -13.62
N VAL A 140 13.02 -3.78 -12.59
CA VAL A 140 13.22 -3.37 -11.19
C VAL A 140 14.70 -3.39 -10.81
N SER A 141 15.38 -4.51 -11.06
CA SER A 141 16.79 -4.68 -10.75
C SER A 141 17.67 -3.65 -11.47
N ASP A 142 17.37 -3.29 -12.73
CA ASP A 142 18.10 -2.28 -13.50
C ASP A 142 18.06 -0.90 -12.82
N TYR A 143 16.87 -0.39 -12.50
CA TYR A 143 16.78 0.95 -11.90
C TYR A 143 17.22 0.97 -10.42
N VAL A 144 17.07 -0.14 -9.69
CA VAL A 144 17.59 -0.28 -8.32
C VAL A 144 19.12 -0.25 -8.32
N SER A 145 19.75 -1.02 -9.21
CA SER A 145 21.21 -1.05 -9.36
C SER A 145 21.75 0.32 -9.77
N TRP A 146 21.07 0.98 -10.72
CA TRP A 146 21.43 2.34 -11.12
C TRP A 146 21.31 3.34 -9.97
N ALA A 147 20.20 3.33 -9.23
CA ALA A 147 19.98 4.24 -8.10
C ALA A 147 21.10 4.10 -7.04
N ARG A 148 21.45 2.87 -6.68
CA ARG A 148 22.56 2.58 -5.76
C ARG A 148 23.89 3.08 -6.29
N ALA A 149 24.19 2.87 -7.57
CA ALA A 149 25.41 3.37 -8.20
C ALA A 149 25.49 4.90 -8.22
N GLN A 150 24.36 5.61 -8.28
CA GLN A 150 24.29 7.07 -8.12
C GLN A 150 24.30 7.53 -6.66
N GLY A 151 24.43 6.61 -5.70
CA GLY A 151 24.40 6.92 -4.28
C GLY A 151 23.03 7.37 -3.76
N ILE A 152 21.94 7.06 -4.46
CA ILE A 152 20.57 7.32 -4.01
C ILE A 152 20.19 6.28 -2.97
N LEU A 153 19.76 6.73 -1.78
CA LEU A 153 19.25 5.81 -0.76
C LEU A 153 17.90 5.19 -1.15
N LEU A 154 17.81 3.88 -0.94
CA LEU A 154 16.62 3.05 -1.10
C LEU A 154 16.22 2.50 0.26
N GLY A 155 14.91 2.33 0.46
CA GLY A 155 14.36 1.79 1.69
C GLY A 155 14.63 0.29 1.85
N PRO A 156 14.51 -0.25 3.08
CA PRO A 156 14.72 -1.67 3.34
C PRO A 156 13.70 -2.61 2.69
N GLY A 157 12.63 -2.06 2.12
CA GLY A 157 11.52 -2.76 1.48
C GLY A 157 10.18 -2.38 2.11
N ARG A 158 9.08 -2.66 1.39
CA ARG A 158 7.71 -2.36 1.84
C ARG A 158 6.78 -3.53 1.56
N GLY A 159 5.92 -3.82 2.52
CA GLY A 159 4.91 -4.88 2.37
C GLY A 159 5.57 -6.25 2.44
N ALA A 160 5.22 -7.15 1.51
CA ALA A 160 5.75 -8.51 1.46
C ALA A 160 7.00 -8.69 0.59
N VAL A 161 7.47 -7.63 -0.07
CA VAL A 161 8.72 -7.66 -0.86
C VAL A 161 9.91 -8.21 -0.06
N PRO A 162 10.12 -7.87 1.23
CA PRO A 162 11.25 -8.38 2.01
C PRO A 162 11.15 -9.87 2.38
N CYS A 163 10.04 -10.56 2.08
CA CYS A 163 9.91 -11.99 2.33
C CYS A 163 10.61 -12.87 1.28
N SER A 164 11.19 -12.28 0.23
CA SER A 164 11.78 -13.00 -0.91
C SER A 164 13.29 -12.88 -0.92
N VAL A 165 13.97 -14.03 -1.03
CA VAL A 165 15.44 -14.07 -1.11
C VAL A 165 15.94 -13.46 -2.42
N LEU A 166 15.13 -13.54 -3.48
CA LEU A 166 15.44 -12.89 -4.75
C LEU A 166 15.47 -11.37 -4.63
N MET A 167 14.53 -10.77 -3.90
CA MET A 167 14.52 -9.32 -3.70
C MET A 167 15.74 -8.86 -2.88
N TYR A 168 16.13 -9.65 -1.89
CA TYR A 168 17.33 -9.39 -1.10
C TYR A 168 18.61 -9.49 -1.97
N ALA A 169 18.74 -10.57 -2.75
CA ALA A 169 19.86 -10.79 -3.66
C ALA A 169 20.03 -9.64 -4.68
N LEU A 170 18.92 -9.20 -5.29
CA LEU A 170 18.93 -8.12 -6.28
C LEU A 170 19.09 -6.71 -5.66
N GLY A 171 19.22 -6.62 -4.34
CA GLY A 171 19.33 -5.36 -3.61
C GLY A 171 18.06 -4.51 -3.66
N ILE A 172 16.92 -5.13 -3.92
CA ILE A 172 15.60 -4.50 -3.85
C ILE A 172 15.22 -4.27 -2.38
N THR A 173 15.64 -5.14 -1.48
CA THR A 173 15.44 -5.03 -0.02
C THR A 173 16.76 -5.10 0.72
N GLU A 174 16.75 -4.64 1.98
CA GLU A 174 17.88 -4.76 2.92
C GLU A 174 17.62 -5.78 4.03
N ILE A 175 16.44 -6.38 4.06
CA ILE A 175 16.07 -7.40 5.04
C ILE A 175 16.38 -8.78 4.45
N ASP A 176 17.20 -9.55 5.16
CA ASP A 176 17.42 -10.96 4.88
C ASP A 176 16.20 -11.78 5.35
N PRO A 177 15.45 -12.42 4.43
CA PRO A 177 14.29 -13.21 4.79
C PRO A 177 14.63 -14.48 5.57
N ILE A 178 15.80 -15.08 5.37
CA ILE A 178 16.19 -16.32 6.03
C ILE A 178 16.51 -16.05 7.50
N GLU A 179 17.36 -15.04 7.77
CA GLU A 179 17.70 -14.61 9.13
C GLU A 179 16.45 -14.22 9.94
N ASN A 180 15.45 -13.63 9.29
CA ASN A 180 14.27 -13.09 9.95
C ASN A 180 13.05 -14.02 9.95
N GLY A 181 13.19 -15.26 9.43
CA GLY A 181 12.11 -16.26 9.38
C GLY A 181 10.92 -15.81 8.53
N LEU A 182 11.17 -15.17 7.38
CA LEU A 182 10.14 -14.63 6.50
C LEU A 182 9.79 -15.62 5.36
N PHE A 183 8.49 -15.78 5.10
CA PHE A 183 7.99 -16.74 4.10
C PHE A 183 7.71 -16.07 2.75
N SER A 184 8.40 -16.49 1.69
CA SER A 184 8.22 -16.03 0.30
C SER A 184 6.81 -16.29 -0.24
N GLU A 185 6.06 -17.23 0.32
CA GLU A 185 4.64 -17.45 0.04
C GLU A 185 3.79 -16.22 0.39
N SER A 186 4.26 -15.37 1.31
CA SER A 186 3.65 -14.06 1.60
C SER A 186 3.91 -13.06 0.47
N ALA A 187 5.09 -13.12 -0.18
CA ALA A 187 5.44 -12.30 -1.34
C ALA A 187 4.73 -12.79 -2.62
N PHE A 188 4.75 -14.11 -2.83
CA PHE A 188 4.24 -14.79 -4.02
C PHE A 188 3.06 -15.71 -3.65
N PRO A 189 1.93 -15.15 -3.17
CA PRO A 189 0.79 -15.99 -2.86
C PRO A 189 0.25 -16.65 -4.14
N SER A 190 -0.01 -17.95 -4.09
CA SER A 190 -0.77 -18.62 -5.15
C SER A 190 -2.17 -18.02 -5.31
N GLU A 191 -2.77 -18.27 -6.47
CA GLU A 191 -4.15 -17.90 -6.89
C GLU A 191 -4.32 -16.48 -7.49
N GLY A 192 -3.69 -16.21 -8.64
CA GLY A 192 -4.08 -15.10 -9.53
C GLY A 192 -4.00 -13.69 -8.92
N LYS A 193 -3.37 -13.54 -7.76
CA LYS A 193 -3.15 -12.26 -7.10
C LYS A 193 -1.86 -11.66 -7.60
N SER A 194 -1.92 -10.37 -7.92
CA SER A 194 -0.75 -9.63 -8.37
C SER A 194 0.22 -9.45 -7.20
N PHE A 195 1.41 -10.05 -7.31
CA PHE A 195 2.62 -9.52 -6.67
C PHE A 195 2.87 -8.09 -7.19
N THR A 196 3.38 -7.18 -6.37
CA THR A 196 3.80 -5.85 -6.78
C THR A 196 5.05 -5.50 -5.98
N VAL A 197 6.10 -5.06 -6.69
CA VAL A 197 7.34 -4.62 -6.04
C VAL A 197 7.20 -3.16 -5.66
N PHE A 198 7.26 -2.88 -4.36
CA PHE A 198 7.28 -1.54 -3.79
C PHE A 198 8.72 -1.13 -3.50
N ILE A 199 9.13 0.03 -4.00
CA ILE A 199 10.45 0.62 -3.78
C ILE A 199 10.28 1.96 -3.09
N ASP A 200 10.84 2.09 -1.89
CA ASP A 200 10.97 3.40 -1.24
C ASP A 200 12.32 4.01 -1.65
N VAL A 201 12.34 5.27 -2.05
CA VAL A 201 13.53 6.01 -2.52
C VAL A 201 13.62 7.36 -1.80
N SER A 202 14.83 7.89 -1.65
CA SER A 202 15.05 9.26 -1.14
C SER A 202 14.20 10.28 -1.92
N GLN A 203 13.26 10.95 -1.25
CA GLN A 203 12.30 11.86 -1.90
C GLN A 203 12.98 13.01 -2.65
N ASN A 204 14.07 13.55 -2.12
CA ASN A 204 14.84 14.64 -2.74
C ASN A 204 15.59 14.21 -4.02
N ARG A 205 15.73 12.91 -4.28
CA ARG A 205 16.37 12.34 -5.47
C ARG A 205 15.42 11.44 -6.27
N TYR A 206 14.12 11.51 -5.99
CA TYR A 206 13.09 10.73 -6.67
C TYR A 206 13.06 11.02 -8.18
N ASP A 207 13.11 12.29 -8.57
CA ASP A 207 13.03 12.71 -9.97
C ASP A 207 14.24 12.28 -10.79
N GLU A 208 15.43 12.14 -10.18
CA GLU A 208 16.62 11.60 -10.85
C GLU A 208 16.38 10.14 -11.30
N LEU A 209 15.79 9.33 -10.41
CA LEU A 209 15.43 7.94 -10.73
C LEU A 209 14.36 7.86 -11.81
N ILE A 210 13.30 8.67 -11.73
CA ILE A 210 12.27 8.67 -12.77
C ILE A 210 12.83 9.15 -14.11
N GLY A 211 13.70 10.16 -14.10
CA GLY A 211 14.40 10.63 -15.29
C GLY A 211 15.25 9.54 -15.95
N TYR A 212 15.97 8.74 -15.15
CA TYR A 212 16.69 7.57 -15.63
C TYR A 212 15.74 6.56 -16.28
N ILE A 213 14.66 6.17 -15.60
CA ILE A 213 13.72 5.17 -16.08
C ILE A 213 13.09 5.63 -17.41
N ARG A 214 12.63 6.88 -17.50
CA ARG A 214 12.10 7.47 -18.74
C ARG A 214 13.12 7.46 -19.87
N THR A 215 14.38 7.81 -19.59
CA THR A 215 15.46 7.79 -20.59
C THR A 215 15.77 6.37 -21.07
N LYS A 216 15.76 5.40 -20.16
CA LYS A 216 16.12 4.00 -20.43
C LYS A 216 15.00 3.22 -21.13
N TRP A 217 13.76 3.42 -20.71
CA TRP A 217 12.59 2.63 -21.14
C TRP A 217 11.65 3.38 -22.09
N GLY A 218 11.94 4.65 -22.38
CA GLY A 218 11.24 5.48 -23.37
C GLY A 218 10.31 6.51 -22.72
N ASN A 219 10.42 7.76 -23.17
CA ASN A 219 9.61 8.89 -22.68
C ASN A 219 8.11 8.74 -23.00
N GLU A 220 7.77 8.15 -24.14
CA GLU A 220 6.38 7.87 -24.55
C GLU A 220 5.84 6.54 -23.99
N ASN A 221 6.74 5.73 -23.45
CA ASN A 221 6.51 4.40 -22.91
C ASN A 221 6.43 4.39 -21.38
N THR A 222 6.76 5.50 -20.73
CA THR A 222 6.80 5.66 -19.28
C THR A 222 6.03 6.91 -18.84
N VAL A 223 4.90 6.73 -18.16
CA VAL A 223 4.09 7.83 -17.60
C VAL A 223 3.85 7.63 -16.12
N TYR A 224 3.44 8.68 -15.41
CA TYR A 224 2.95 8.49 -14.05
C TYR A 224 1.55 7.87 -14.05
N GLN A 225 1.22 7.17 -12.97
CA GLN A 225 -0.16 6.77 -12.73
C GLN A 225 -0.95 7.90 -12.09
N ILE A 226 -2.19 8.13 -12.54
CA ILE A 226 -3.13 9.00 -11.83
C ILE A 226 -3.64 8.34 -10.55
N THR A 227 -3.99 9.19 -9.59
CA THR A 227 -4.80 8.80 -8.44
C THR A 227 -6.12 9.56 -8.51
N TYR A 228 -7.21 8.83 -8.32
CA TYR A 228 -8.52 9.44 -8.10
C TYR A 228 -8.77 9.48 -6.61
N SER A 229 -8.81 10.69 -6.07
CA SER A 229 -9.22 10.92 -4.70
C SER A 229 -10.73 11.08 -4.69
N THR A 230 -11.40 10.73 -3.62
CA THR A 230 -12.80 11.15 -3.48
C THR A 230 -12.84 12.66 -3.24
N VAL A 231 -13.98 13.28 -3.56
CA VAL A 231 -14.23 14.70 -3.29
C VAL A 231 -13.82 14.98 -1.83
N GLY A 232 -14.26 14.16 -0.86
CA GLY A 232 -13.85 14.27 0.54
C GLY A 232 -12.33 14.25 0.81
N ALA A 233 -11.51 13.55 0.02
CA ALA A 233 -10.07 13.40 0.28
C ALA A 233 -9.20 14.57 -0.27
N LEU A 234 -9.62 15.25 -1.34
CA LEU A 234 -8.77 16.21 -2.09
C LEU A 234 -8.43 17.51 -1.37
N SER A 235 -9.33 18.03 -0.55
CA SER A 235 -9.19 19.35 0.10
C SER A 235 -9.55 19.34 1.58
N GLY A 236 -9.46 18.15 2.18
CA GLY A 236 -9.93 17.87 3.52
C GLY A 236 -11.45 17.75 3.51
N ALA A 237 -11.95 16.59 3.88
CA ALA A 237 -13.38 16.36 4.03
C ALA A 237 -13.98 17.41 4.99
N LYS A 238 -13.15 18.06 5.82
CA LYS A 238 -13.40 19.34 6.50
C LYS A 238 -13.94 20.47 5.59
N SER A 239 -13.20 20.89 4.56
CA SER A 239 -13.57 22.04 3.71
C SER A 239 -14.88 21.78 2.98
N GLN A 240 -15.10 20.54 2.55
CA GLN A 240 -16.33 20.16 1.86
C GLN A 240 -17.50 19.92 2.79
N THR A 241 -17.27 19.33 3.96
CA THR A 241 -18.29 19.27 5.02
C THR A 241 -18.69 20.69 5.42
N TYR A 242 -17.74 21.62 5.52
CA TYR A 242 -18.02 23.03 5.79
C TYR A 242 -18.84 23.69 4.66
N LYS A 243 -18.43 23.52 3.40
CA LYS A 243 -19.19 24.03 2.24
C LYS A 243 -20.60 23.41 2.18
N PHE A 244 -20.72 22.11 2.42
CA PHE A 244 -21.98 21.38 2.47
C PHE A 244 -22.88 21.92 3.59
N CYS A 245 -22.39 21.99 4.83
CA CYS A 245 -23.12 22.54 5.97
C CYS A 245 -23.60 23.97 5.69
N LYS A 246 -22.73 24.81 5.11
CA LYS A 246 -23.11 26.18 4.70
C LYS A 246 -24.24 26.17 3.66
N GLU A 247 -24.17 25.30 2.66
CA GLU A 247 -25.15 25.22 1.57
C GLU A 247 -26.52 24.74 2.05
N ILE A 248 -26.56 23.80 3.00
CA ILE A 248 -27.82 23.31 3.62
C ILE A 248 -28.26 24.15 4.83
N GLY A 249 -27.58 25.26 5.11
CA GLY A 249 -27.93 26.22 6.16
C GLY A 249 -27.71 25.75 7.59
N ILE A 250 -26.71 24.90 7.82
CA ILE A 250 -26.22 24.49 9.15
C ILE A 250 -25.16 25.50 9.62
N PRO A 251 -25.29 26.10 10.82
CA PRO A 251 -24.28 26.98 11.40
C PRO A 251 -22.93 26.28 11.52
N THR A 252 -21.88 26.90 11.00
CA THR A 252 -20.54 26.30 10.93
C THR A 252 -19.68 26.56 12.17
N GLU A 253 -20.13 27.42 13.09
CA GLU A 253 -19.46 27.77 14.34
C GLU A 253 -19.35 26.55 15.29
N GLU A 254 -20.37 25.70 15.33
CA GLU A 254 -20.36 24.46 16.13
C GLU A 254 -19.32 23.44 15.62
N LEU A 255 -19.06 23.45 14.31
CA LEU A 255 -18.07 22.61 13.63
C LEU A 255 -16.65 22.98 14.07
N PHE A 256 -16.37 24.29 14.17
CA PHE A 256 -15.10 24.83 14.64
C PHE A 256 -14.87 24.59 16.14
N LEU A 257 -15.92 24.67 16.97
CA LEU A 257 -15.84 24.42 18.41
C LEU A 257 -15.62 22.93 18.75
N TYR A 258 -16.18 22.01 17.96
CA TYR A 258 -15.92 20.57 18.10
C TYR A 258 -14.44 20.22 17.86
N GLU A 259 -13.78 20.92 16.95
CA GLU A 259 -12.34 20.73 16.67
C GLU A 259 -11.45 21.07 17.84
N GLN A 260 -11.62 22.28 18.39
CA GLN A 260 -10.81 22.73 19.54
C GLN A 260 -10.95 21.77 20.72
N LYS A 261 -12.17 21.29 20.97
CA LYS A 261 -12.46 20.43 22.12
C LYS A 261 -11.86 19.03 22.01
N ASN A 262 -11.67 18.52 20.79
CA ASN A 262 -11.19 17.14 20.58
C ASN A 262 -9.69 17.04 20.23
N ASN A 263 -9.00 18.16 19.99
CA ASN A 263 -7.55 18.24 19.80
C ASN A 263 -6.97 17.19 18.82
N LYS A 264 -7.71 16.91 17.73
CA LYS A 264 -7.35 15.94 16.67
C LYS A 264 -7.31 16.65 15.33
N ARG A 265 -6.31 16.34 14.48
CA ARG A 265 -6.36 16.67 13.04
C ARG A 265 -7.58 15.96 12.43
N PHE A 266 -8.35 16.68 11.60
CA PHE A 266 -9.47 16.13 10.85
C PHE A 266 -8.99 14.96 9.97
N MET A 267 -9.46 13.74 10.26
CA MET A 267 -9.30 12.53 9.45
C MET A 267 -10.70 11.98 9.17
N ASP A 268 -10.90 11.26 8.06
CA ASP A 268 -12.21 10.84 7.53
C ASP A 268 -13.10 10.12 8.57
N GLU A 269 -12.53 9.34 9.48
CA GLU A 269 -13.26 8.64 10.54
C GLU A 269 -13.95 9.59 11.53
N ASN A 270 -13.35 10.76 11.82
CA ASN A 270 -13.91 11.73 12.77
C ASN A 270 -15.10 12.51 12.18
N ILE A 271 -15.22 12.55 10.84
CA ILE A 271 -16.27 13.29 10.14
C ILE A 271 -17.57 12.49 10.19
N CYS A 272 -17.52 11.19 9.94
CA CYS A 272 -18.69 10.32 10.09
C CYS A 272 -19.27 10.36 11.50
N ASP A 273 -18.43 10.35 12.53
CA ASP A 273 -18.90 10.42 13.93
C ASP A 273 -19.42 11.80 14.32
N PHE A 274 -18.81 12.86 13.79
CA PHE A 274 -19.30 14.22 13.93
C PHE A 274 -20.67 14.42 13.25
N LEU A 275 -20.83 13.95 12.01
CA LEU A 275 -22.09 13.99 11.27
C LEU A 275 -23.19 13.19 11.99
N LYS A 276 -22.88 11.99 12.50
CA LYS A 276 -23.82 11.21 13.33
C LYS A 276 -24.27 11.92 14.61
N LYS A 277 -23.39 12.72 15.22
CA LYS A 277 -23.75 13.53 16.40
C LYS A 277 -24.65 14.70 16.00
N LEU A 278 -24.31 15.40 14.92
CA LEU A 278 -25.11 16.51 14.39
C LEU A 278 -26.49 16.05 13.90
N GLU A 279 -26.61 14.86 13.30
CA GLU A 279 -27.90 14.30 12.85
C GLU A 279 -28.91 14.23 13.99
N LYS A 280 -28.45 13.97 15.23
CA LYS A 280 -29.33 13.91 16.40
C LYS A 280 -29.88 15.27 16.81
N THR A 281 -29.23 16.37 16.42
CA THR A 281 -29.59 17.73 16.83
C THR A 281 -30.04 18.61 15.67
N ASN A 282 -29.84 18.18 14.43
CA ASN A 282 -30.16 18.92 13.20
C ASN A 282 -30.96 18.05 12.21
N PRO A 283 -32.30 18.17 12.19
CA PRO A 283 -33.17 17.41 11.28
C PRO A 283 -32.80 17.56 9.79
N ARG A 284 -32.36 18.76 9.37
CA ARG A 284 -31.89 19.03 7.99
C ARG A 284 -30.71 18.17 7.57
N LEU A 285 -29.82 17.81 8.50
CA LEU A 285 -28.69 16.94 8.17
C LEU A 285 -29.15 15.50 7.89
N THR A 286 -30.21 15.07 8.57
CA THR A 286 -30.82 13.74 8.38
C THR A 286 -31.46 13.63 6.99
N GLU A 287 -32.13 14.70 6.54
CA GLU A 287 -32.74 14.78 5.20
C GLU A 287 -31.71 14.75 4.07
N HIS A 288 -30.51 15.30 4.28
CA HIS A 288 -29.46 15.41 3.26
C HIS A 288 -28.28 14.43 3.46
N ARG A 289 -28.41 13.44 4.36
CA ARG A 289 -27.34 12.49 4.69
C ARG A 289 -26.91 11.65 3.49
N SER A 290 -27.88 11.15 2.72
CA SER A 290 -27.62 10.35 1.51
C SER A 290 -26.76 11.14 0.53
N ILE A 291 -27.09 12.42 0.34
CA ILE A 291 -26.37 13.34 -0.54
C ILE A 291 -24.91 13.50 -0.10
N LEU A 292 -24.66 13.69 1.20
CA LEU A 292 -23.29 13.82 1.71
C LEU A 292 -22.48 12.53 1.57
N GLN A 293 -23.11 11.37 1.74
CA GLN A 293 -22.45 10.08 1.52
C GLN A 293 -22.13 9.88 0.03
N GLU A 294 -23.06 10.20 -0.85
CA GLU A 294 -22.87 10.10 -2.30
C GLU A 294 -21.80 11.07 -2.80
N VAL A 295 -21.84 12.35 -2.43
CA VAL A 295 -20.82 13.33 -2.80
C VAL A 295 -19.43 12.89 -2.31
N ASN A 296 -19.31 12.39 -1.08
CA ASN A 296 -18.04 11.87 -0.56
C ASN A 296 -17.59 10.57 -1.24
N SER A 297 -18.47 9.88 -1.97
CA SER A 297 -18.12 8.70 -2.77
C SER A 297 -17.66 9.05 -4.19
N VAL A 298 -18.00 10.24 -4.69
CA VAL A 298 -17.59 10.69 -6.03
C VAL A 298 -16.07 10.79 -6.07
N ARG A 299 -15.48 10.12 -7.08
CA ARG A 299 -14.05 10.14 -7.35
C ARG A 299 -13.74 11.23 -8.36
N VAL A 300 -12.80 12.09 -8.00
CA VAL A 300 -12.33 13.20 -8.82
C VAL A 300 -10.84 13.01 -9.07
N PRO A 301 -10.37 13.20 -10.32
CA PRO A 301 -8.96 13.05 -10.61
C PRO A 301 -8.16 14.06 -9.79
N ASP A 302 -7.21 13.57 -8.99
CA ASP A 302 -6.28 14.41 -8.26
C ASP A 302 -5.18 14.88 -9.21
N ARG A 303 -5.49 15.90 -10.03
CA ARG A 303 -4.58 16.37 -11.08
C ARG A 303 -3.40 17.18 -10.52
N ASP A 304 -3.50 17.67 -9.29
CA ASP A 304 -2.51 18.53 -8.65
C ASP A 304 -1.68 17.81 -7.60
N ARG A 305 -2.24 16.80 -6.91
CA ARG A 305 -1.43 15.82 -6.19
C ARG A 305 -1.33 14.58 -7.06
N ILE A 306 -0.35 14.61 -7.97
CA ILE A 306 0.37 13.38 -8.27
C ILE A 306 1.05 12.98 -6.95
N LEU A 307 0.30 12.34 -6.05
CA LEU A 307 0.88 11.53 -5.01
C LEU A 307 1.57 10.42 -5.79
N THR A 308 2.84 10.64 -6.17
CA THR A 308 3.65 9.72 -6.96
C THR A 308 3.74 8.41 -6.20
N LYS A 309 2.84 7.50 -6.54
CA LYS A 309 2.72 6.16 -5.96
C LYS A 309 2.96 5.08 -7.00
N GLY A 310 3.41 5.46 -8.20
CA GLY A 310 3.82 4.53 -9.24
C GLY A 310 3.96 5.15 -10.63
N ILE A 311 4.76 4.49 -11.45
CA ILE A 311 4.92 4.74 -12.88
C ILE A 311 4.34 3.57 -13.66
N VAL A 312 3.94 3.81 -14.90
CA VAL A 312 3.44 2.80 -15.82
C VAL A 312 4.42 2.69 -16.96
N ILE A 313 4.91 1.47 -17.22
CA ILE A 313 5.88 1.17 -18.30
C ILE A 313 5.26 0.20 -19.29
N SER A 314 5.56 0.41 -20.57
CA SER A 314 5.13 -0.44 -21.68
C SER A 314 6.23 -0.57 -22.76
N ALA A 315 6.19 -1.62 -23.56
CA ALA A 315 7.01 -1.82 -24.75
C ALA A 315 6.55 -0.97 -25.94
N LEU A 316 5.24 -0.69 -26.01
CA LEU A 316 4.63 0.16 -27.04
C LEU A 316 4.33 1.56 -26.46
N PRO A 317 4.22 2.60 -27.30
CA PRO A 317 3.78 3.92 -26.86
C PRO A 317 2.48 3.83 -26.06
N LEU A 318 2.43 4.50 -24.91
CA LEU A 318 1.30 4.38 -24.00
C LEU A 318 0.01 4.99 -24.56
N LEU A 319 0.13 6.03 -25.38
CA LEU A 319 -1.01 6.71 -26.01
C LEU A 319 -1.80 5.79 -26.96
N GLU A 320 -1.18 4.72 -27.48
CA GLU A 320 -1.83 3.72 -28.32
C GLU A 320 -2.63 2.68 -27.53
N GLN A 321 -2.39 2.59 -26.21
CA GLN A 321 -2.96 1.54 -25.35
C GLN A 321 -3.93 2.08 -24.31
N ILE A 322 -3.64 3.24 -23.73
CA ILE A 322 -4.41 3.80 -22.62
C ILE A 322 -4.61 5.31 -22.80
N PRO A 323 -5.74 5.86 -22.33
CA PRO A 323 -5.95 7.30 -22.34
C PRO A 323 -4.95 7.98 -21.39
N LEU A 324 -4.38 9.09 -21.86
CA LEU A 324 -3.44 9.90 -21.10
C LEU A 324 -4.01 11.31 -20.86
N THR A 325 -3.53 11.98 -19.83
CA THR A 325 -3.78 13.40 -19.57
C THR A 325 -2.53 14.07 -19.03
N ARG A 326 -2.60 15.38 -18.83
CA ARG A 326 -1.53 16.15 -18.16
C ARG A 326 -2.00 16.64 -16.81
N THR A 327 -1.05 16.71 -15.89
CA THR A 327 -1.27 17.38 -14.60
C THR A 327 -1.27 18.88 -14.78
N SER A 328 -2.06 19.57 -13.95
CA SER A 328 -2.23 21.02 -14.03
C SER A 328 -1.00 21.77 -13.49
N ALA A 329 -0.31 21.21 -12.50
CA ALA A 329 0.84 21.84 -11.85
C ALA A 329 2.16 21.64 -12.63
N SER A 330 2.52 20.38 -12.96
CA SER A 330 3.82 20.04 -13.54
C SER A 330 3.78 19.75 -15.05
N PHE A 331 2.58 19.71 -15.65
CA PHE A 331 2.37 19.30 -17.05
C PHE A 331 2.92 17.92 -17.42
N ASP A 332 3.16 17.06 -16.42
CA ASP A 332 3.59 15.68 -16.62
C ASP A 332 2.49 14.87 -17.29
N MET A 333 2.90 13.94 -18.14
CA MET A 333 2.00 12.94 -18.72
C MET A 333 1.63 11.89 -17.68
N VAL A 334 0.33 11.66 -17.52
CA VAL A 334 -0.22 10.66 -16.59
C VAL A 334 -1.27 9.81 -17.28
N SER A 335 -1.38 8.54 -16.89
CA SER A 335 -2.49 7.69 -17.33
C SER A 335 -3.82 8.22 -16.79
N GLN A 336 -4.91 8.18 -17.55
CA GLN A 336 -6.26 8.38 -16.98
C GLN A 336 -6.82 7.11 -16.34
N PHE A 337 -6.13 5.98 -16.45
CA PHE A 337 -6.50 4.76 -15.75
C PHE A 337 -5.81 4.72 -14.39
N ASP A 338 -6.61 4.48 -13.35
CA ASP A 338 -6.09 4.18 -12.03
C ASP A 338 -5.50 2.77 -11.98
N CYS A 339 -4.92 2.41 -10.83
CA CYS A 339 -4.31 1.11 -10.64
C CYS A 339 -5.24 -0.09 -10.84
N PHE A 340 -6.55 0.11 -10.71
CA PHE A 340 -7.54 -0.93 -10.94
C PHE A 340 -7.85 -1.06 -12.44
N SER A 341 -8.02 0.08 -13.11
CA SER A 341 -8.35 0.19 -14.53
C SER A 341 -7.20 -0.21 -15.44
N LEU A 342 -5.95 -0.12 -14.99
CA LEU A 342 -4.77 -0.62 -15.69
C LEU A 342 -4.68 -2.16 -15.77
N LYS A 343 -5.48 -2.89 -14.98
CA LYS A 343 -5.36 -4.36 -14.96
C LYS A 343 -5.85 -4.95 -16.29
N GLY A 344 -4.93 -5.66 -16.96
CA GLY A 344 -5.21 -6.33 -18.21
C GLY A 344 -5.22 -5.43 -19.44
N THR A 345 -4.78 -4.16 -19.33
CA THR A 345 -4.64 -3.26 -20.49
C THR A 345 -3.31 -3.45 -21.23
N GLY A 346 -2.37 -4.21 -20.66
CA GLY A 346 -1.03 -4.46 -21.21
C GLY A 346 0.07 -3.78 -20.39
N PRO A 347 0.09 -2.45 -20.29
CA PRO A 347 1.09 -1.71 -19.52
C PRO A 347 1.14 -2.14 -18.06
N VAL A 348 2.34 -2.11 -17.48
CA VAL A 348 2.59 -2.59 -16.12
C VAL A 348 2.94 -1.44 -15.21
N ARG A 349 2.35 -1.45 -14.01
CA ARG A 349 2.57 -0.49 -12.95
C ARG A 349 3.77 -0.91 -12.09
N PHE A 350 4.65 0.04 -11.80
CA PHE A 350 5.77 -0.08 -10.87
C PHE A 350 5.59 0.93 -9.73
N ASP A 351 5.68 0.46 -8.49
CA ASP A 351 5.37 1.24 -7.30
C ASP A 351 6.66 1.79 -6.67
N ILE A 352 6.97 3.04 -6.99
CA ILE A 352 8.12 3.78 -6.49
C ILE A 352 7.60 4.94 -5.65
N PHE A 353 8.09 5.08 -4.41
CA PHE A 353 7.66 6.11 -3.47
C PHE A 353 8.85 6.91 -2.98
N GLY A 354 8.77 8.23 -3.11
CA GLY A 354 9.67 9.10 -2.38
C GLY A 354 9.32 9.09 -0.88
N LEU A 355 10.31 8.82 -0.03
CA LEU A 355 10.15 8.81 1.41
C LEU A 355 11.04 9.90 2.03
N GLU A 356 10.43 10.83 2.78
CA GLU A 356 11.14 11.93 3.43
C GLU A 356 12.19 11.44 4.43
N CYS A 357 11.91 10.35 5.16
CA CYS A 357 12.88 9.74 6.07
C CYS A 357 14.17 9.31 5.35
N LEU A 358 14.08 8.81 4.11
CA LEU A 358 15.27 8.47 3.33
C LEU A 358 16.05 9.72 2.90
N SER A 359 15.35 10.83 2.60
CA SER A 359 16.01 12.13 2.36
C SER A 359 16.75 12.61 3.60
N ASP A 360 16.13 12.53 4.78
CA ASP A 360 16.77 12.87 6.05
C ASP A 360 18.04 12.03 6.27
N LEU A 361 17.97 10.72 6.06
CA LEU A 361 19.11 9.82 6.16
C LEU A 361 20.21 10.15 5.13
N GLN A 362 19.83 10.48 3.89
CA GLN A 362 20.75 10.86 2.82
C GLN A 362 21.51 12.13 3.20
N VAL A 363 20.79 13.17 3.64
CA VAL A 363 21.38 14.45 4.05
C VAL A 363 22.35 14.25 5.23
N ILE A 364 21.96 13.47 6.25
CA ILE A 364 22.85 13.18 7.38
C ILE A 364 24.09 12.41 6.91
N GLN A 365 23.92 11.38 6.09
CA GLN A 365 25.03 10.60 5.55
C GLN A 365 26.02 11.47 4.78
N ASP A 366 25.52 12.34 3.91
CA ASP A 366 26.36 13.22 3.09
C ASP A 366 27.11 14.24 3.96
N LYS A 367 26.47 14.79 5.00
CA LYS A 367 27.14 15.64 6.00
C LYS A 367 28.25 14.88 6.75
N ILE A 368 27.98 13.65 7.19
CA ILE A 368 28.98 12.80 7.87
C ILE A 368 30.17 12.53 6.93
N ARG A 369 29.92 12.17 5.67
CA ARG A 369 30.97 11.92 4.67
C ARG A 369 31.88 13.12 4.44
N ASN A 370 31.34 14.34 4.58
CA ASN A 370 32.07 15.59 4.43
C ASN A 370 32.93 15.99 5.65
N ARG A 371 32.90 15.22 6.76
CA ARG A 371 33.73 15.49 7.96
C ARG A 371 35.23 15.23 7.73
N GLY A 372 35.60 14.48 6.70
CA GLY A 372 36.99 14.14 6.37
C GLY A 372 37.17 12.70 5.92
N GLU A 373 38.42 12.32 5.61
CA GLU A 373 38.74 11.02 4.97
C GLU A 373 38.22 9.80 5.76
N LEU A 374 38.27 9.84 7.09
CA LEU A 374 37.79 8.75 7.96
C LEU A 374 36.30 8.43 7.75
N PHE A 375 35.48 9.44 7.44
CA PHE A 375 34.04 9.28 7.26
C PHE A 375 33.61 9.23 5.79
N SER A 376 34.52 9.41 4.85
CA SER A 376 34.24 9.46 3.41
C SER A 376 33.49 8.24 2.87
N ARG A 377 33.64 7.08 3.53
CA ARG A 377 32.96 5.81 3.19
C ARG A 377 31.78 5.47 4.08
N PHE A 378 31.39 6.34 5.01
CA PHE A 378 30.26 6.10 5.91
C PHE A 378 28.99 5.76 5.12
N SER A 379 28.26 4.75 5.54
CA SER A 379 27.03 4.31 4.88
C SER A 379 26.00 3.95 5.93
N VAL A 380 24.76 4.44 5.77
CA VAL A 380 23.66 4.07 6.67
C VAL A 380 23.27 2.60 6.55
N TYR A 381 23.66 1.92 5.46
CA TYR A 381 23.45 0.49 5.29
C TYR A 381 24.33 -0.36 6.22
N ASP A 382 25.49 0.17 6.62
CA ASP A 382 26.49 -0.56 7.42
C ASP A 382 26.23 -0.44 8.93
N ILE A 383 25.20 0.31 9.34
CA ILE A 383 24.80 0.46 10.74
C ILE A 383 24.29 -0.89 11.27
N LYS A 384 24.94 -1.39 12.31
CA LYS A 384 24.54 -2.62 13.01
C LYS A 384 23.36 -2.38 13.95
N ASN A 385 22.52 -3.40 14.12
CA ASN A 385 21.24 -3.33 14.85
C ASN A 385 21.33 -3.67 16.35
N ASP A 386 22.53 -3.65 16.93
CA ASP A 386 22.83 -4.11 18.29
C ASP A 386 23.38 -3.02 19.24
N ASP A 387 23.37 -1.76 18.81
CA ASP A 387 23.93 -0.63 19.57
C ASP A 387 23.09 -0.30 20.82
N GLN A 388 23.64 -0.59 21.99
CA GLN A 388 22.95 -0.42 23.26
C GLN A 388 22.65 1.05 23.60
N ALA A 389 23.48 1.99 23.15
CA ALA A 389 23.24 3.42 23.37
C ALA A 389 22.01 3.91 22.58
N THR A 390 21.82 3.39 21.36
CA THR A 390 20.62 3.63 20.54
C THR A 390 19.37 3.12 21.24
N TYR A 391 19.39 1.89 21.75
CA TYR A 391 18.27 1.32 22.51
C TYR A 391 17.99 2.07 23.82
N ALA A 392 19.01 2.57 24.50
CA ALA A 392 18.85 3.43 25.69
C ALA A 392 18.14 4.74 25.34
N LEU A 393 18.54 5.44 24.27
CA LEU A 393 17.87 6.66 23.81
C LEU A 393 16.40 6.41 23.44
N LEU A 394 16.13 5.29 22.76
CA LEU A 394 14.77 4.84 22.45
C LEU A 394 13.99 4.59 23.74
N GLY A 395 14.55 3.85 24.70
CA GLY A 395 13.95 3.53 26.00
C GLY A 395 13.68 4.77 26.88
N GLU A 396 14.41 5.86 26.72
CA GLU A 396 14.10 7.14 27.37
C GLU A 396 12.92 7.89 26.70
N GLY A 397 12.53 7.44 25.50
CA GLY A 397 11.53 8.11 24.67
C GLY A 397 12.00 9.45 24.11
N ARG A 398 13.32 9.64 23.93
CA ARG A 398 13.90 10.87 23.33
C ARG A 398 13.93 10.79 21.81
N THR A 399 12.78 10.56 21.20
CA THR A 399 12.63 10.21 19.78
C THR A 399 12.14 11.36 18.90
N ASP A 400 12.26 12.61 19.34
CA ASP A 400 11.97 13.77 18.46
C ASP A 400 12.81 13.70 17.17
N GLY A 401 12.15 13.85 16.02
CA GLY A 401 12.78 13.72 14.70
C GLY A 401 13.20 12.30 14.30
N VAL A 402 12.79 11.26 15.03
CA VAL A 402 12.99 9.84 14.67
C VAL A 402 11.73 9.31 14.00
N PHE A 403 11.87 8.84 12.76
CA PHE A 403 10.77 8.36 11.91
C PHE A 403 9.79 7.43 12.65
N GLU A 404 8.50 7.75 12.55
CA GLU A 404 7.36 7.02 13.14
C GLU A 404 7.35 6.86 14.67
N LEU A 405 8.27 7.49 15.39
CA LEU A 405 8.37 7.39 16.86
C LEU A 405 8.27 8.75 17.57
N GLU A 406 7.83 9.80 16.88
CA GLU A 406 7.83 11.18 17.41
C GLU A 406 6.61 11.49 18.29
N ARG A 407 5.52 10.71 18.23
CA ARG A 407 4.31 11.07 18.96
C ARG A 407 4.52 10.83 20.45
N LYS A 408 3.88 11.66 21.29
CA LYS A 408 3.89 11.49 22.75
C LYS A 408 3.47 10.09 23.21
N GLU A 409 2.55 9.48 22.46
CA GLU A 409 2.13 8.10 22.68
C GLU A 409 3.27 7.10 22.42
N ASP A 410 3.95 7.22 21.28
CA ASP A 410 5.09 6.36 20.93
C ASP A 410 6.18 6.47 22.00
N GLN A 411 6.56 7.70 22.37
CA GLN A 411 7.52 8.00 23.43
C GLN A 411 7.13 7.39 24.79
N SER A 412 5.84 7.39 25.12
CA SER A 412 5.33 6.81 26.36
C SER A 412 5.50 5.30 26.38
N TYR A 413 5.12 4.61 25.30
CA TYR A 413 5.26 3.16 25.21
C TYR A 413 6.70 2.70 25.09
N LEU A 414 7.57 3.49 24.43
CA LEU A 414 9.00 3.23 24.43
C LEU A 414 9.60 3.22 25.85
N ARG A 415 9.20 4.19 26.70
CA ARG A 415 9.61 4.22 28.12
C ARG A 415 9.10 3.06 28.95
N LYS A 416 7.92 2.54 28.62
CA LYS A 416 7.37 1.36 29.30
C LYS A 416 8.04 0.06 28.82
N LEU A 417 8.27 -0.06 27.51
CA LEU A 417 8.79 -1.28 26.91
C LEU A 417 10.31 -1.41 27.11
N LEU A 418 11.07 -0.32 27.04
CA LEU A 418 12.54 -0.30 27.09
C LEU A 418 13.17 -1.27 26.09
N PRO A 419 12.92 -1.12 24.77
CA PRO A 419 13.37 -2.08 23.76
C PRO A 419 14.90 -2.29 23.83
N GLN A 420 15.35 -3.53 23.72
CA GLN A 420 16.78 -3.94 23.82
C GLN A 420 17.34 -4.50 22.50
N ASN A 421 16.47 -4.73 21.52
CA ASN A 421 16.82 -5.29 20.22
C ASN A 421 15.77 -4.88 19.17
N LEU A 422 16.05 -5.18 17.91
CA LEU A 422 15.24 -4.75 16.78
C LEU A 422 13.86 -5.45 16.78
N GLU A 423 13.79 -6.70 17.24
CA GLU A 423 12.54 -7.47 17.31
C GLU A 423 11.55 -6.80 18.28
N GLU A 424 12.01 -6.38 19.46
CA GLU A 424 11.16 -5.68 20.43
C GLU A 424 10.66 -4.34 19.94
N LEU A 425 11.53 -3.57 19.27
CA LEU A 425 11.12 -2.33 18.64
C LEU A 425 10.10 -2.60 17.52
N THR A 426 10.29 -3.69 16.77
CA THR A 426 9.37 -4.12 15.70
C THR A 426 8.02 -4.52 16.27
N MET A 427 7.97 -5.24 17.40
CA MET A 427 6.72 -5.57 18.09
C MET A 427 5.97 -4.32 18.54
N LEU A 428 6.68 -3.35 19.15
CA LEU A 428 6.08 -2.07 19.56
C LEU A 428 5.48 -1.33 18.37
N LYS A 429 6.27 -1.17 17.30
CA LYS A 429 5.83 -0.48 16.09
C LYS A 429 4.66 -1.19 15.42
N THR A 430 4.69 -2.52 15.41
CA THR A 430 3.59 -3.34 14.89
C THR A 430 2.31 -3.04 15.65
N LEU A 431 2.29 -3.27 16.97
CA LEU A 431 1.09 -3.15 17.80
C LEU A 431 0.56 -1.70 17.87
N LEU A 432 1.44 -0.69 17.88
CA LEU A 432 1.03 0.71 17.76
C LEU A 432 0.46 1.03 16.39
N GLY A 433 1.09 0.54 15.31
CA GLY A 433 0.67 0.77 13.93
C GLY A 433 -0.71 0.21 13.62
N ILE A 434 -1.06 -0.94 14.20
CA ILE A 434 -2.40 -1.56 14.08
C ILE A 434 -3.36 -1.16 15.22
N ASN A 435 -2.98 -0.18 16.05
CA ASN A 435 -3.77 0.36 17.16
C ASN A 435 -4.23 -0.70 18.18
N GLN A 436 -3.38 -1.68 18.48
CA GLN A 436 -3.63 -2.79 19.41
C GLN A 436 -3.00 -2.54 20.79
N LYS A 437 -3.42 -1.47 21.46
CA LYS A 437 -2.86 -1.03 22.75
C LYS A 437 -2.99 -2.07 23.86
N LYS A 438 -4.10 -2.82 23.89
CA LYS A 438 -4.29 -3.91 24.88
C LYS A 438 -3.19 -4.95 24.77
N TYR A 439 -2.86 -5.38 23.55
CA TYR A 439 -1.80 -6.36 23.31
C TYR A 439 -0.41 -5.77 23.58
N LEU A 440 -0.21 -4.47 23.37
CA LEU A 440 1.04 -3.81 23.74
C LEU A 440 1.28 -3.75 25.25
N GLU A 441 0.23 -3.46 26.03
CA GLU A 441 0.31 -3.53 27.49
C GLU A 441 0.56 -4.97 27.98
N GLU A 442 -0.03 -5.98 27.32
CA GLU A 442 0.26 -7.39 27.59
C GLU A 442 1.72 -7.76 27.26
N LEU A 443 2.25 -7.30 26.12
CA LEU A 443 3.66 -7.48 25.74
C LEU A 443 4.59 -6.92 26.82
N ILE A 444 4.32 -5.70 27.29
CA ILE A 444 5.09 -5.05 28.36
C ILE A 444 4.98 -5.87 29.66
N ALA A 445 3.78 -6.35 30.01
CA ALA A 445 3.57 -7.14 31.20
C ALA A 445 4.34 -8.48 31.17
N ARG A 446 4.34 -9.16 30.02
CA ARG A 446 5.11 -10.40 29.79
C ARG A 446 6.62 -10.13 29.84
N LYS A 447 7.09 -9.09 29.15
CA LYS A 447 8.51 -8.70 29.15
C LYS A 447 9.01 -8.38 30.56
N THR A 448 8.24 -7.61 31.32
CA THR A 448 8.57 -7.23 32.71
C THR A 448 8.31 -8.35 33.72
N LYS A 449 7.86 -9.53 33.26
CA LYS A 449 7.54 -10.71 34.07
C LYS A 449 6.47 -10.45 35.14
N THR A 450 5.61 -9.46 34.92
CA THR A 450 4.43 -9.22 35.77
C THR A 450 3.32 -10.23 35.47
N ILE A 451 3.30 -10.79 34.25
CA ILE A 451 2.55 -12.00 33.89
C ILE A 451 3.47 -13.03 33.21
N PRO A 452 3.14 -14.33 33.27
CA PRO A 452 3.94 -15.37 32.61
C PRO A 452 3.94 -15.23 31.08
N SER A 453 5.10 -15.38 30.46
CA SER A 453 5.28 -15.43 29.00
C SER A 453 4.94 -16.82 28.44
N ILE A 454 3.69 -17.26 28.64
CA ILE A 454 3.23 -18.59 28.24
C ILE A 454 2.36 -18.47 26.98
N GLY A 455 2.71 -19.25 25.96
CA GLY A 455 1.91 -19.41 24.75
C GLY A 455 0.76 -20.41 24.93
N PRO A 456 -0.06 -20.64 23.88
CA PRO A 456 -1.16 -21.59 23.96
C PRO A 456 -0.70 -23.03 24.21
N ASP A 457 0.46 -23.45 23.69
CA ASP A 457 1.05 -24.74 23.99
C ASP A 457 2.58 -24.70 23.99
N LYS A 458 3.21 -25.62 24.73
CA LYS A 458 4.67 -25.77 24.83
C LYS A 458 5.32 -26.19 23.51
N THR A 459 4.62 -26.88 22.61
CA THR A 459 5.14 -27.29 21.30
C THR A 459 5.36 -26.12 20.34
N LEU A 460 4.86 -24.93 20.70
CA LEU A 460 4.98 -23.69 19.93
C LEU A 460 5.93 -22.69 20.60
N ALA A 461 6.62 -23.09 21.67
CA ALA A 461 7.43 -22.19 22.48
C ALA A 461 8.57 -21.54 21.69
N ASP A 462 9.18 -22.25 20.75
CA ASP A 462 10.23 -21.76 19.85
C ASP A 462 9.70 -20.72 18.85
N ILE A 463 8.53 -20.95 18.23
CA ILE A 463 7.88 -19.97 17.32
C ILE A 463 7.57 -18.66 18.04
N LEU A 464 7.17 -18.77 19.32
CA LEU A 464 6.68 -17.64 20.10
C LEU A 464 7.73 -17.06 21.07
N ALA A 465 8.94 -17.62 21.11
CA ALA A 465 9.99 -17.22 22.06
C ALA A 465 10.36 -15.74 21.89
N GLY A 466 10.59 -15.31 20.65
CA GLY A 466 10.96 -13.93 20.32
C GLY A 466 9.87 -12.88 20.60
N THR A 467 8.64 -13.34 20.88
CA THR A 467 7.46 -12.50 21.11
C THR A 467 6.83 -12.75 22.48
N TYR A 468 7.61 -13.28 23.42
CA TYR A 468 7.17 -13.53 24.80
C TYR A 468 5.91 -14.42 24.90
N GLY A 469 5.76 -15.39 23.98
CA GLY A 469 4.61 -16.28 23.93
C GLY A 469 3.36 -15.69 23.27
N MET A 470 3.47 -14.52 22.63
CA MET A 470 2.36 -13.87 21.92
C MET A 470 2.36 -14.18 20.43
N ILE A 471 1.18 -14.26 19.83
CA ILE A 471 1.03 -14.36 18.37
C ILE A 471 0.78 -12.95 17.84
N ILE A 472 1.80 -12.35 17.23
CA ILE A 472 1.79 -10.97 16.73
C ILE A 472 1.85 -10.95 15.19
N TYR A 473 2.58 -11.90 14.59
CA TYR A 473 2.91 -11.86 13.18
C TYR A 473 2.15 -12.89 12.33
N HIS A 474 1.94 -12.56 11.05
CA HIS A 474 1.44 -13.51 10.05
C HIS A 474 2.34 -14.74 9.95
N GLU A 475 3.65 -14.52 9.96
CA GLU A 475 4.68 -15.54 9.86
C GLU A 475 4.53 -16.59 10.97
N GLN A 476 4.25 -16.17 12.21
CA GLN A 476 3.97 -17.09 13.31
C GLN A 476 2.70 -17.92 13.07
N VAL A 477 1.65 -17.31 12.53
CA VAL A 477 0.42 -18.06 12.20
C VAL A 477 0.68 -19.08 11.10
N ILE A 478 1.41 -18.70 10.05
CA ILE A 478 1.80 -19.61 8.96
C ILE A 478 2.57 -20.80 9.53
N GLU A 479 3.56 -20.55 10.39
CA GLU A 479 4.39 -21.59 10.98
C GLU A 479 3.58 -22.51 11.93
N ILE A 480 2.68 -21.95 12.74
CA ILE A 480 1.78 -22.74 13.60
C ILE A 480 0.88 -23.65 12.74
N LEU A 481 0.28 -23.11 11.67
CA LEU A 481 -0.57 -23.88 10.76
C LEU A 481 0.22 -25.01 10.09
N HIS A 482 1.38 -24.70 9.50
CA HIS A 482 2.28 -25.66 8.89
C HIS A 482 2.65 -26.78 9.87
N ARG A 483 3.14 -26.41 11.06
CA ARG A 483 3.62 -27.35 12.06
C ARG A 483 2.52 -28.25 12.61
N MET A 484 1.35 -27.69 12.91
CA MET A 484 0.27 -28.46 13.51
C MET A 484 -0.44 -29.34 12.50
N THR A 485 -0.62 -28.91 11.26
CA THR A 485 -1.40 -29.66 10.25
C THR A 485 -0.53 -30.47 9.28
N GLY A 486 0.77 -30.19 9.20
CA GLY A 486 1.66 -30.76 8.19
C GLY A 486 1.45 -30.23 6.77
N CYS A 487 0.59 -29.21 6.56
CA CYS A 487 0.36 -28.63 5.24
C CYS A 487 1.56 -27.81 4.75
N ASP A 488 1.73 -27.61 3.45
CA ASP A 488 2.79 -26.73 2.94
C ASP A 488 2.59 -25.25 3.30
N PHE A 489 3.66 -24.44 3.24
CA PHE A 489 3.60 -23.01 3.58
C PHE A 489 2.63 -22.22 2.70
N LEU A 490 2.41 -22.66 1.46
CA LEU A 490 1.49 -22.04 0.52
C LEU A 490 0.04 -22.20 1.00
N THR A 491 -0.30 -23.41 1.45
CA THR A 491 -1.57 -23.75 2.05
C THR A 491 -1.76 -23.01 3.37
N ALA A 492 -0.74 -22.97 4.23
CA ALA A 492 -0.78 -22.23 5.49
C ALA A 492 -1.04 -20.73 5.27
N GLU A 493 -0.37 -20.08 4.30
CA GLU A 493 -0.61 -18.67 3.97
C GLU A 493 -2.01 -18.44 3.36
N ARG A 494 -2.53 -19.38 2.56
CA ARG A 494 -3.91 -19.32 2.08
C ARG A 494 -4.90 -19.38 3.24
N VAL A 495 -4.73 -20.34 4.15
CA VAL A 495 -5.59 -20.53 5.33
C VAL A 495 -5.54 -19.29 6.22
N ARG A 496 -4.36 -18.77 6.55
CA ARG A 496 -4.20 -17.53 7.33
C ARG A 496 -5.01 -16.37 6.73
N ARG A 497 -4.91 -16.16 5.41
CA ARG A 497 -5.68 -15.11 4.71
C ARG A 497 -7.17 -15.32 4.80
N ASP A 498 -7.64 -16.56 4.65
CA ASP A 498 -9.06 -16.87 4.72
C ASP A 498 -9.63 -16.69 6.13
N LEU A 499 -8.89 -17.10 7.17
CA LEU A 499 -9.24 -16.82 8.57
C LEU A 499 -9.35 -15.31 8.84
N GLY A 500 -8.45 -14.51 8.28
CA GLY A 500 -8.47 -13.05 8.41
C GLY A 500 -9.70 -12.37 7.77
N LYS A 501 -10.34 -12.97 6.75
CA LYS A 501 -11.53 -12.40 6.08
C LYS A 501 -12.83 -12.55 6.87
N LYS A 502 -12.85 -13.40 7.90
CA LYS A 502 -14.01 -13.67 8.76
C LYS A 502 -15.31 -14.09 8.05
N LYS A 503 -15.22 -14.86 6.96
CA LYS A 503 -16.41 -15.43 6.32
C LYS A 503 -16.87 -16.66 7.13
N ALA A 504 -18.08 -16.62 7.69
CA ALA A 504 -18.56 -17.63 8.64
C ALA A 504 -18.47 -19.07 8.10
N GLU A 505 -19.06 -19.33 6.94
CA GLU A 505 -19.01 -20.64 6.26
C GLU A 505 -17.56 -21.12 6.07
N ARG A 506 -16.68 -20.23 5.62
CA ARG A 506 -15.28 -20.54 5.39
C ARG A 506 -14.51 -20.82 6.68
N ILE A 507 -14.82 -20.13 7.77
CA ILE A 507 -14.19 -20.39 9.08
C ILE A 507 -14.60 -21.77 9.58
N GLU A 508 -15.88 -22.15 9.45
CA GLU A 508 -16.36 -23.45 9.88
C GLU A 508 -15.64 -24.59 9.13
N GLU A 509 -15.56 -24.50 7.80
CA GLU A 509 -14.78 -25.41 6.97
C GLU A 509 -13.32 -25.53 7.44
N LEU A 510 -12.66 -24.39 7.67
CA LEU A 510 -11.25 -24.37 8.09
C LEU A 510 -11.05 -24.86 9.52
N THR A 511 -12.05 -24.72 10.39
CA THR A 511 -12.01 -25.24 11.76
C THR A 511 -12.04 -26.76 11.76
N ILE A 512 -12.95 -27.35 10.97
CA ILE A 512 -13.04 -28.80 10.79
C ILE A 512 -11.73 -29.32 10.20
N TRP A 513 -11.27 -28.71 9.11
CA TRP A 513 -10.01 -29.07 8.46
C TRP A 513 -8.81 -29.00 9.42
N PHE A 514 -8.65 -27.91 10.16
CA PHE A 514 -7.52 -27.75 11.09
C PHE A 514 -7.52 -28.84 12.16
N ARG A 515 -8.71 -29.17 12.71
CA ARG A 515 -8.85 -30.24 13.71
C ARG A 515 -8.46 -31.60 13.14
N GLU A 516 -9.01 -31.95 11.97
CA GLU A 516 -8.74 -33.25 11.35
C GLU A 516 -7.26 -33.42 11.01
N GLU A 517 -6.63 -32.42 10.41
CA GLU A 517 -5.22 -32.49 10.03
C GLU A 517 -4.29 -32.47 11.27
N ALA A 518 -4.61 -31.67 12.29
CA ALA A 518 -3.80 -31.66 13.51
C ALA A 518 -3.90 -32.95 14.32
N VAL A 519 -5.07 -33.62 14.33
CA VAL A 519 -5.21 -34.96 14.93
C VAL A 519 -4.37 -35.97 14.15
N LYS A 520 -4.42 -35.96 12.81
CA LYS A 520 -3.59 -36.84 11.97
C LYS A 520 -2.10 -36.64 12.21
N ASN A 521 -1.69 -35.41 12.49
CA ASN A 521 -0.31 -35.04 12.79
C ASN A 521 0.09 -35.26 14.27
N GLY A 522 -0.76 -35.92 15.06
CA GLY A 522 -0.42 -36.41 16.40
C GLY A 522 -0.70 -35.45 17.57
N TYR A 523 -1.44 -34.36 17.35
CA TYR A 523 -1.82 -33.44 18.44
C TYR A 523 -3.07 -33.92 19.17
N ALA A 524 -3.07 -33.80 20.51
CA ALA A 524 -4.23 -34.08 21.34
C ALA A 524 -5.33 -33.02 21.11
N GLU A 525 -6.60 -33.43 21.14
CA GLU A 525 -7.75 -32.53 20.88
C GLU A 525 -7.75 -31.28 21.77
N THR A 526 -7.37 -31.43 23.04
CA THR A 526 -7.28 -30.31 23.99
C THR A 526 -6.26 -29.25 23.58
N ILE A 527 -5.16 -29.65 22.95
CA ILE A 527 -4.13 -28.74 22.43
C ILE A 527 -4.65 -28.04 21.17
N ILE A 528 -5.28 -28.80 20.27
CA ILE A 528 -5.85 -28.31 19.02
C ILE A 528 -6.88 -27.21 19.31
N GLU A 529 -7.82 -27.48 20.21
CA GLU A 529 -8.86 -26.52 20.60
C GLU A 529 -8.24 -25.24 21.18
N LYS A 530 -7.30 -25.37 22.12
CA LYS A 530 -6.65 -24.22 22.76
C LYS A 530 -5.85 -23.36 21.78
N VAL A 531 -5.10 -23.98 20.86
CA VAL A 531 -4.32 -23.24 19.87
C VAL A 531 -5.24 -22.58 18.85
N PHE A 532 -6.25 -23.29 18.33
CA PHE A 532 -7.17 -22.74 17.34
C PHE A 532 -7.99 -21.58 17.91
N GLU A 533 -8.45 -21.68 19.16
CA GLU A 533 -9.11 -20.57 19.85
C GLU A 533 -8.19 -19.34 19.93
N SER A 534 -6.92 -19.55 20.32
CA SER A 534 -5.94 -18.47 20.40
C SER A 534 -5.68 -17.82 19.04
N LEU A 535 -5.57 -18.61 17.97
CA LEU A 535 -5.46 -18.10 16.60
C LEU A 535 -6.68 -17.24 16.24
N MET A 536 -7.90 -17.73 16.49
CA MET A 536 -9.13 -17.00 16.14
C MET A 536 -9.29 -15.68 16.91
N GLN A 537 -8.80 -15.61 18.15
CA GLN A 537 -8.80 -14.38 18.96
C GLN A 537 -7.90 -13.30 18.38
N VAL A 538 -6.74 -13.68 17.83
CA VAL A 538 -5.68 -12.73 17.43
C VAL A 538 -5.55 -12.54 15.92
N ILE A 539 -6.07 -13.43 15.08
CA ILE A 539 -5.78 -13.47 13.63
C ILE A 539 -5.99 -12.12 12.92
N VAL A 540 -7.02 -11.37 13.29
CA VAL A 540 -7.31 -10.04 12.70
C VAL A 540 -6.52 -8.89 13.27
N HIS A 541 -5.75 -9.18 14.32
CA HIS A 541 -4.80 -8.30 14.98
C HIS A 541 -3.36 -8.72 14.70
N THR A 542 -3.14 -9.77 13.92
CA THR A 542 -1.80 -10.10 13.42
C THR A 542 -1.45 -9.25 12.20
N PHE A 543 -0.15 -9.06 11.96
CA PHE A 543 0.33 -8.31 10.79
C PHE A 543 1.59 -8.94 10.19
N LEU A 544 1.91 -8.56 8.96
CA LEU A 544 3.11 -9.04 8.28
C LEU A 544 4.37 -8.48 8.94
N LYS A 545 5.23 -9.34 9.50
CA LYS A 545 6.48 -8.95 10.17
C LYS A 545 7.39 -8.16 9.23
N ALA A 546 7.56 -8.63 8.00
CA ALA A 546 8.44 -8.03 7.01
C ALA A 546 8.20 -6.51 6.81
N HIS A 547 6.93 -6.09 6.75
CA HIS A 547 6.57 -4.69 6.56
C HIS A 547 7.03 -3.82 7.74
N PHE A 548 6.71 -4.23 8.97
CA PHE A 548 7.08 -3.45 10.15
C PHE A 548 8.57 -3.51 10.43
N LEU A 549 9.23 -4.64 10.18
CA LEU A 549 10.66 -4.78 10.35
C LEU A 549 11.43 -3.80 9.46
N SER A 550 11.06 -3.70 8.18
CA SER A 550 11.69 -2.74 7.25
C SER A 550 11.58 -1.28 7.73
N TYR A 551 10.40 -0.89 8.22
CA TYR A 551 10.17 0.47 8.71
C TYR A 551 10.82 0.70 10.07
N THR A 552 10.93 -0.35 10.89
CA THR A 552 11.64 -0.32 12.18
C THR A 552 13.12 -0.10 11.98
N LEU A 553 13.72 -0.72 10.95
CA LEU A 553 15.12 -0.51 10.60
C LEU A 553 15.43 0.96 10.27
N LEU A 554 14.52 1.66 9.57
CA LEU A 554 14.65 3.09 9.32
C LEU A 554 14.60 3.91 10.62
N SER A 555 13.63 3.65 11.49
CA SER A 555 13.54 4.30 12.81
C SER A 555 14.79 4.07 13.66
N TYR A 556 15.30 2.84 13.68
CA TYR A 556 16.51 2.48 14.40
C TYR A 556 17.74 3.23 13.85
N ARG A 557 17.94 3.24 12.53
CA ARG A 557 19.05 3.98 11.89
C ARG A 557 18.99 5.48 12.19
N MET A 558 17.80 6.09 12.19
CA MET A 558 17.65 7.48 12.61
C MET A 558 18.00 7.68 14.09
N ALA A 559 17.56 6.80 14.98
CA ALA A 559 17.91 6.87 16.40
C ALA A 559 19.43 6.70 16.62
N TYR A 560 20.07 5.79 15.89
CA TYR A 560 21.52 5.59 15.91
C TYR A 560 22.26 6.87 15.52
N LEU A 561 21.85 7.50 14.41
CA LEU A 561 22.44 8.77 13.97
C LEU A 561 22.21 9.89 14.98
N LYS A 562 21.07 9.90 15.68
CA LYS A 562 20.80 10.86 16.76
C LYS A 562 21.76 10.68 17.96
N VAL A 563 22.15 9.45 18.27
CA VAL A 563 23.10 9.16 19.36
C VAL A 563 24.53 9.51 18.96
N HIS A 564 24.96 9.05 17.79
CA HIS A 564 26.38 9.06 17.40
C HIS A 564 26.79 10.27 16.54
N PHE A 565 25.82 10.92 15.89
CA PHE A 565 26.02 12.08 15.01
C PHE A 565 24.94 13.16 15.26
N PRO A 566 24.79 13.65 16.52
CA PRO A 566 23.71 14.56 16.90
C PRO A 566 23.73 15.88 16.11
N GLU A 567 24.90 16.42 15.78
CA GLU A 567 25.03 17.69 15.04
C GLU A 567 24.46 17.60 13.62
N GLU A 568 24.77 16.54 12.87
CA GLU A 568 24.20 16.30 11.55
C GLU A 568 22.72 15.94 11.63
N PHE A 569 22.35 15.16 12.64
CA PHE A 569 20.95 14.80 12.86
C PHE A 569 20.08 16.02 13.14
N ASP A 570 20.50 16.92 14.01
CA ASP A 570 19.74 18.12 14.37
C ASP A 570 19.75 19.16 13.24
N SER A 571 20.86 19.24 12.49
CA SER A 571 20.95 20.15 11.34
C SER A 571 20.34 19.58 10.05
N LYS A 572 19.79 18.36 10.01
CA LYS A 572 19.27 17.74 8.78
C LYS A 572 18.17 18.55 8.07
N ARG A 573 17.47 19.42 8.81
CA ARG A 573 16.43 20.33 8.31
C ARG A 573 16.91 21.77 8.09
N VAL A 574 18.18 22.05 8.37
CA VAL A 574 18.83 23.33 8.12
C VAL A 574 19.71 23.14 6.88
N ASN A 575 19.25 23.71 5.77
CA ASN A 575 20.03 23.84 4.54
C ASN A 575 21.03 24.98 4.67
#